data_AF-A0A2N0QYM2-F1
#
_entry.id   AF-A0A2N0QYM2-F1
#
_cell.length_a   1.000
_cell.length_b   1.000
_cell.length_c   1.000
_cell.angle_alpha   90.00
_cell.angle_beta   90.00
_cell.angle_gamma   90.00
#
_symmetry.space_group_name_H-M   'P 1'
#
loop_
_entity.id
_entity.type
_entity.pdbx_description
1 polymer ?
#
loop_
_entity_poly.entity_id
_entity_poly.type
_entity_poly.pdbx_seq_one_letter_code
_entity_poly.pdbx_strand_id
1 'polypeptide(L)'
;MLKWKHTRTRLSDNKFCAAIINKREVFCKCGQKVILDNDYDEKRLNEHSRNSRCKINNQKRQLGLPGLFPVLPNPKKVREDLEDSSPPPPPPSPPSFPNKPCPGLHSEQIVTYINRTPATYGGARRREVIGKEMFPNKFPNKLPFNSKKLNKEEITDFNQQMIVESEWFIDRLGKKN
;
A
#
# COMPACT_ATOMS: atom_id res chain seq x y z
N MET A 1 -5.22 -20.88 39.86
CA MET A 1 -4.71 -20.42 38.54
C MET A 1 -5.78 -19.57 37.86
N LEU A 2 -5.59 -18.25 37.72
CA LEU A 2 -6.55 -17.40 37.00
C LEU A 2 -6.46 -17.70 35.50
N LYS A 3 -7.49 -18.32 34.94
CA LYS A 3 -7.65 -18.43 33.47
C LYS A 3 -7.97 -17.03 32.94
N TRP A 4 -6.98 -16.38 32.32
CA TRP A 4 -7.21 -15.12 31.62
C TRP A 4 -8.20 -15.36 30.48
N LYS A 5 -9.37 -14.70 30.54
CA LYS A 5 -10.46 -14.89 29.58
C LYS A 5 -10.10 -14.37 28.17
N HIS A 6 -9.12 -13.47 28.09
CA HIS A 6 -8.69 -12.77 26.88
C HIS A 6 -7.23 -13.12 26.61
N THR A 7 -6.98 -13.80 25.48
CA THR A 7 -5.64 -14.21 25.06
C THR A 7 -5.42 -13.82 23.62
N ARG A 8 -4.15 -13.59 23.25
CA ARG A 8 -3.76 -13.28 21.87
C ARG A 8 -4.25 -14.36 20.89
N THR A 9 -4.12 -15.63 21.27
CA THR A 9 -4.55 -16.77 20.46
C THR A 9 -6.05 -16.71 20.17
N ARG A 10 -6.88 -16.53 21.21
CA ARG A 10 -8.33 -16.42 21.06
C ARG A 10 -8.74 -15.27 20.13
N LEU A 11 -8.07 -14.12 20.25
CA LEU A 11 -8.33 -12.98 19.37
C LEU A 11 -7.83 -13.22 17.93
N SER A 12 -6.74 -13.95 17.75
CA SER A 12 -6.21 -14.33 16.44
C SER A 12 -7.13 -15.30 15.72
N ASP A 13 -7.75 -16.22 16.45
CA ASP A 13 -8.69 -17.21 15.91
C ASP A 13 -10.08 -16.61 15.64
N ASN A 14 -10.32 -15.35 16.04
CA ASN A 14 -11.58 -14.68 15.81
C ASN A 14 -11.83 -14.50 14.30
N LYS A 15 -13.01 -14.88 13.83
CA LYS A 15 -13.40 -14.85 12.41
C LYS A 15 -13.23 -13.50 11.71
N PHE A 16 -13.26 -12.39 12.45
CA PHE A 16 -13.11 -11.03 11.91
C PHE A 16 -11.69 -10.48 12.02
N CYS A 17 -10.81 -11.12 12.80
CA CYS A 17 -9.44 -10.67 12.97
C CYS A 17 -8.63 -10.99 11.70
N ALA A 18 -7.91 -10.01 11.19
CA ALA A 18 -6.98 -10.16 10.07
C ALA A 18 -5.53 -10.15 10.57
N ALA A 19 -5.20 -9.22 11.46
CA ALA A 19 -3.86 -9.11 12.05
C ALA A 19 -3.93 -8.39 13.41
N ILE A 20 -3.07 -8.78 14.35
CA ILE A 20 -2.92 -8.12 15.65
C ILE A 20 -1.69 -7.21 15.59
N ILE A 21 -1.90 -5.91 15.74
CA ILE A 21 -0.83 -4.90 15.73
C ILE A 21 -0.17 -4.87 17.12
N ASN A 22 -0.98 -4.63 18.15
CA ASN A 22 -0.57 -4.55 19.55
C ASN A 22 -1.66 -5.18 20.43
N LYS A 23 -1.43 -5.28 21.75
CA LYS A 23 -2.37 -5.88 22.70
C LYS A 23 -3.80 -5.28 22.69
N ARG A 24 -3.98 -4.03 22.24
CA ARG A 24 -5.28 -3.35 22.11
C ARG A 24 -5.64 -2.93 20.69
N GLU A 25 -4.88 -3.34 19.67
CA GLU A 25 -5.10 -2.85 18.32
C GLU A 25 -5.04 -3.99 17.32
N VAL A 26 -6.08 -4.10 16.49
CA VAL A 26 -6.21 -5.15 15.48
C VAL A 26 -6.74 -4.60 14.17
N PHE A 27 -6.37 -5.26 13.07
CA PHE A 27 -7.04 -5.11 11.80
C PHE A 27 -8.20 -6.09 11.71
N CYS A 28 -9.36 -5.57 11.35
CA CYS A 28 -10.50 -6.37 10.92
C CYS A 28 -10.27 -6.83 9.47
N LYS A 29 -10.83 -7.97 9.05
CA LYS A 29 -10.76 -8.44 7.65
C LYS A 29 -11.41 -7.49 6.63
N CYS A 30 -12.16 -6.49 7.09
CA CYS A 30 -12.65 -5.39 6.24
C CYS A 30 -11.54 -4.37 5.88
N GLY A 31 -10.34 -4.52 6.44
CA GLY A 31 -9.21 -3.60 6.27
C GLY A 31 -9.20 -2.42 7.25
N GLN A 32 -10.18 -2.29 8.14
CA GLN A 32 -10.23 -1.21 9.12
C GLN A 32 -9.45 -1.56 10.39
N LYS A 33 -8.78 -0.56 10.96
CA LYS A 33 -8.16 -0.64 12.28
C LYS A 33 -9.23 -0.53 13.37
N VAL A 34 -9.23 -1.47 14.32
CA VAL A 34 -10.12 -1.50 15.47
C VAL A 34 -9.27 -1.43 16.75
N ILE A 35 -9.57 -0.45 17.59
CA ILE A 35 -9.00 -0.32 18.94
C ILE A 35 -9.90 -1.10 19.89
N LEU A 36 -9.32 -1.97 20.72
CA LEU A 36 -10.01 -2.79 21.71
C LEU A 36 -10.06 -2.05 23.05
N ASP A 37 -11.07 -2.33 23.86
CA ASP A 37 -11.22 -1.74 25.19
C ASP A 37 -10.22 -2.31 26.20
N ASN A 38 -9.95 -3.62 26.08
CA ASN A 38 -9.02 -4.35 26.94
C ASN A 38 -8.01 -5.16 26.11
N ASP A 39 -6.92 -5.56 26.77
CA ASP A 39 -5.87 -6.37 26.15
C ASP A 39 -6.46 -7.70 25.63
N TYR A 40 -6.36 -7.90 24.32
CA TYR A 40 -6.86 -9.06 23.59
C TYR A 40 -8.38 -9.33 23.65
N ASP A 41 -9.20 -8.35 24.05
CA ASP A 41 -10.66 -8.52 24.14
C ASP A 41 -11.36 -8.34 22.79
N GLU A 42 -12.00 -9.40 22.31
CA GLU A 42 -12.68 -9.47 21.01
C GLU A 42 -14.05 -8.79 20.96
N LYS A 43 -14.62 -8.35 22.09
CA LYS A 43 -15.97 -7.74 22.14
C LYS A 43 -16.14 -6.59 21.16
N ARG A 44 -15.20 -5.63 21.19
CA ARG A 44 -15.23 -4.43 20.35
C ARG A 44 -15.04 -4.75 18.86
N LEU A 45 -14.27 -5.79 18.53
CA LEU A 45 -14.13 -6.29 17.17
C LEU A 45 -15.42 -6.94 16.66
N ASN A 46 -16.09 -7.72 17.50
CA ASN A 46 -17.38 -8.33 17.18
C ASN A 46 -18.47 -7.26 17.01
N GLU A 47 -18.51 -6.22 17.84
CA GLU A 47 -19.42 -5.09 17.68
C GLU A 47 -19.15 -4.33 16.37
N HIS A 48 -17.88 -4.03 16.08
CA HIS A 48 -17.47 -3.43 14.82
C HIS A 48 -17.99 -4.22 13.61
N SER A 49 -17.95 -5.56 13.63
CA SER A 49 -18.45 -6.40 12.54
C SER A 49 -19.95 -6.25 12.25
N ARG A 50 -20.74 -5.85 13.24
CA ARG A 50 -22.18 -5.62 13.12
C ARG A 50 -22.51 -4.20 12.66
N ASN A 51 -21.52 -3.30 12.68
CA ASN A 51 -21.68 -1.92 12.24
C ASN A 51 -21.71 -1.84 10.71
N SER A 52 -22.56 -0.96 10.15
CA SER A 52 -22.67 -0.73 8.70
C SER A 52 -21.35 -0.28 8.05
N ARG A 53 -20.44 0.29 8.84
CA ARG A 53 -19.09 0.69 8.42
C ARG A 53 -18.13 -0.48 8.22
N CYS A 54 -18.42 -1.67 8.75
CA CYS A 54 -17.64 -2.87 8.50
C CYS A 54 -18.13 -3.57 7.23
N LYS A 55 -17.30 -3.52 6.17
CA LYS A 55 -17.65 -4.05 4.84
C LYS A 55 -17.61 -5.59 4.74
N ILE A 56 -17.32 -6.32 5.81
CA ILE A 56 -17.34 -7.80 5.80
C ILE A 56 -18.75 -8.35 5.54
N ASN A 57 -19.80 -7.66 6.01
CA ASN A 57 -21.18 -8.16 5.93
C ASN A 57 -22.05 -7.42 4.90
N ASN A 58 -21.53 -6.37 4.27
CA ASN A 58 -22.25 -5.63 3.22
C ASN A 58 -21.88 -6.22 1.85
N GLN A 59 -22.53 -7.33 1.48
CA GLN A 59 -22.35 -8.02 0.18
C GLN A 59 -22.73 -7.17 -1.06
N LYS A 60 -23.09 -5.89 -0.91
CA LYS A 60 -23.38 -4.98 -2.02
C LYS A 60 -22.50 -3.75 -1.95
N ARG A 61 -21.34 -3.83 -2.62
CA ARG A 61 -20.77 -2.80 -3.53
C ARG A 61 -19.37 -3.24 -3.96
N GLN A 62 -19.34 -3.99 -5.05
CA GLN A 62 -18.21 -4.02 -5.98
C GLN A 62 -17.96 -2.60 -6.48
N LEU A 63 -16.98 -1.87 -5.95
CA LEU A 63 -16.35 -0.72 -6.60
C LEU A 63 -14.95 -0.50 -5.99
N GLY A 64 -13.92 -0.73 -6.82
CA GLY A 64 -12.61 -0.07 -6.73
C GLY A 64 -11.60 -0.61 -5.72
N LEU A 65 -10.63 -1.38 -6.24
CA LEU A 65 -9.29 -1.68 -5.69
C LEU A 65 -9.20 -2.46 -4.35
N PRO A 66 -9.03 -3.79 -4.40
CA PRO A 66 -8.46 -4.58 -3.31
C PRO A 66 -6.96 -4.77 -3.54
N GLY A 67 -6.11 -4.14 -2.72
CA GLY A 67 -4.66 -4.29 -2.92
C GLY A 67 -3.79 -3.43 -2.02
N LEU A 68 -3.91 -3.59 -0.71
CA LEU A 68 -2.79 -3.31 0.19
C LEU A 68 -2.62 -4.56 1.06
N PHE A 69 -1.49 -5.23 0.87
CA PHE A 69 -1.06 -6.39 1.63
C PHE A 69 -1.11 -6.11 3.14
N PRO A 70 -1.21 -7.16 4.00
CA PRO A 70 -0.94 -7.00 5.42
C PRO A 70 0.45 -6.38 5.57
N VAL A 71 0.54 -5.19 6.16
CA VAL A 71 1.81 -4.65 6.65
C VAL A 71 2.34 -5.67 7.66
N LEU A 72 3.36 -6.42 7.27
CA LEU A 72 4.18 -7.18 8.22
C LEU A 72 4.61 -6.20 9.31
N PRO A 73 4.42 -6.54 10.61
CA PRO A 73 4.89 -5.67 11.68
C PRO A 73 6.40 -5.48 11.51
N ASN A 74 6.81 -4.26 11.19
CA ASN A 74 8.20 -3.86 11.27
C ASN A 74 8.64 -4.10 12.72
N PRO A 75 9.68 -4.91 13.01
CA PRO A 75 10.15 -5.07 14.38
C PRO A 75 10.59 -3.69 14.87
N LYS A 76 9.84 -3.14 15.82
CA LYS A 76 10.17 -1.90 16.51
C LYS A 76 11.55 -2.09 17.14
N LYS A 77 12.55 -1.34 16.66
CA LYS A 77 13.79 -1.12 17.41
C LYS A 77 13.39 -0.45 18.72
N VAL A 78 13.42 -1.23 19.81
CA VAL A 78 13.48 -0.68 21.16
C VAL A 78 14.78 0.11 21.22
N ARG A 79 14.66 1.42 21.42
CA ARG A 79 15.79 2.25 21.84
C ARG A 79 15.61 2.38 23.34
N GLU A 80 16.51 1.76 24.10
CA GLU A 80 16.68 2.07 25.51
C GLU A 80 17.38 3.43 25.59
N ASP A 81 16.80 4.31 26.38
CA ASP A 81 17.29 5.66 26.63
C ASP A 81 18.45 5.54 27.63
N LEU A 82 19.68 5.72 27.16
CA LEU A 82 20.82 6.03 28.03
C LEU A 82 21.51 7.26 27.47
N GLU A 83 21.19 8.41 28.08
CA GLU A 83 21.98 9.62 27.96
C GLU A 83 23.34 9.36 28.62
N ASP A 84 24.38 9.29 27.80
CA ASP A 84 25.75 9.55 28.24
C ASP A 84 26.38 10.54 27.27
N SER A 85 26.85 11.65 27.84
CA SER A 85 27.33 12.81 27.12
C SER A 85 28.73 12.56 26.57
N SER A 86 28.86 12.28 25.28
CA SER A 86 30.09 12.48 24.51
C SER A 86 29.79 12.57 23.01
N PRO A 87 30.50 13.41 22.23
CA PRO A 87 30.31 13.51 20.80
C PRO A 87 30.64 12.17 20.12
N PRO A 88 29.79 11.66 19.21
CA PRO A 88 30.02 10.37 18.57
C PRO A 88 31.25 10.43 17.65
N PRO A 89 32.08 9.37 17.61
CA PRO A 89 33.13 9.26 16.61
C PRO A 89 32.52 9.25 15.18
N PRO A 90 33.27 9.69 14.16
CA PRO A 90 32.79 9.71 12.79
C PRO A 90 32.31 8.30 12.37
N PRO A 91 31.21 8.20 11.61
CA PRO A 91 30.66 6.91 11.22
C PRO A 91 31.71 6.11 10.45
N PRO A 92 31.92 4.82 10.78
CA PRO A 92 32.76 3.96 9.97
C PRO A 92 32.19 3.89 8.56
N SER A 93 33.07 3.98 7.57
CA SER A 93 32.72 3.86 6.15
C SER A 93 31.88 2.58 5.94
N PRO A 94 30.80 2.64 5.13
CA PRO A 94 29.95 1.48 4.92
C PRO A 94 30.79 0.31 4.40
N PRO A 95 30.67 -0.90 4.97
CA PRO A 95 31.33 -2.07 4.42
C PRO A 95 30.91 -2.24 2.95
N SER A 96 31.89 -2.29 2.06
CA SER A 96 31.68 -2.54 0.64
C SER A 96 31.22 -3.98 0.46
N PHE A 97 29.92 -4.22 0.61
CA PHE A 97 29.35 -5.50 0.23
C PHE A 97 29.51 -5.64 -1.28
N PRO A 98 29.97 -6.80 -1.79
CA PRO A 98 29.98 -7.06 -3.22
C PRO A 98 28.56 -6.85 -3.74
N ASN A 99 28.42 -6.00 -4.76
CA ASN A 99 27.16 -5.67 -5.41
C ASN A 99 26.56 -6.94 -6.02
N LYS A 100 25.83 -7.71 -5.22
CA LYS A 100 25.01 -8.81 -5.75
C LYS A 100 23.89 -8.15 -6.56
N PRO A 101 23.69 -8.52 -7.83
CA PRO A 101 22.53 -8.06 -8.57
C PRO A 101 21.27 -8.43 -7.78
N CYS A 102 20.34 -7.48 -7.65
CA CYS A 102 19.08 -7.73 -6.98
C CYS A 102 18.43 -8.95 -7.64
N PRO A 103 18.02 -9.99 -6.88
CA PRO A 103 17.46 -11.21 -7.45
C PRO A 103 16.11 -10.98 -8.16
N GLY A 104 15.64 -9.73 -8.24
CA GLY A 104 14.37 -9.36 -8.81
C GLY A 104 13.20 -9.80 -7.93
N LEU A 105 12.04 -9.23 -8.19
CA LEU A 105 10.79 -9.61 -7.55
C LEU A 105 10.12 -10.70 -8.41
N HIS A 106 10.44 -11.97 -8.14
CA HIS A 106 10.14 -13.11 -9.03
C HIS A 106 9.26 -14.21 -8.38
N SER A 107 8.60 -13.91 -7.26
CA SER A 107 7.67 -14.87 -6.63
C SER A 107 6.39 -15.03 -7.46
N GLU A 108 5.74 -16.20 -7.34
CA GLU A 108 4.45 -16.46 -8.00
C GLU A 108 3.39 -15.40 -7.67
N GLN A 109 3.41 -14.85 -6.46
CA GLN A 109 2.51 -13.79 -6.02
C GLN A 109 2.74 -12.50 -6.83
N ILE A 110 4.00 -12.17 -7.11
CA ILE A 110 4.37 -10.99 -7.88
C ILE A 110 4.01 -11.18 -9.35
N VAL A 111 4.30 -12.35 -9.91
CA VAL A 111 3.88 -12.70 -11.29
C VAL A 111 2.37 -12.61 -11.43
N THR A 112 1.61 -13.13 -10.45
CA THR A 112 0.15 -13.02 -10.42
C THR A 112 -0.31 -11.56 -10.35
N TYR A 113 0.36 -10.73 -9.54
CA TYR A 113 0.07 -9.30 -9.47
C TYR A 113 0.34 -8.59 -10.81
N ILE A 114 1.49 -8.82 -11.42
CA ILE A 114 1.89 -8.26 -12.73
C ILE A 114 0.89 -8.66 -13.82
N ASN A 115 0.41 -9.91 -13.81
CA ASN A 115 -0.56 -10.38 -14.79
C ASN A 115 -1.96 -9.78 -14.57
N ARG A 116 -2.35 -9.49 -13.32
CA ARG A 116 -3.67 -8.94 -12.97
C ARG A 116 -3.73 -7.42 -13.00
N THR A 117 -2.62 -6.72 -12.80
CA THR A 117 -2.64 -5.25 -12.80
C THR A 117 -3.02 -4.74 -14.19
N PRO A 118 -3.85 -3.70 -14.32
CA PRO A 118 -4.11 -3.06 -15.60
C PRO A 118 -3.02 -2.06 -15.99
N ALA A 119 -2.15 -1.66 -15.06
CA ALA A 119 -1.08 -0.71 -15.33
C ALA A 119 0.03 -1.34 -16.18
N THR A 120 0.56 -0.59 -17.15
CA THR A 120 1.67 -1.02 -18.02
C THR A 120 2.94 -0.22 -17.76
N TYR A 121 2.79 1.00 -17.26
CA TYR A 121 3.85 1.95 -16.96
C TYR A 121 3.48 2.77 -15.72
N GLY A 122 4.44 3.49 -15.17
CA GLY A 122 4.20 4.44 -14.09
C GLY A 122 5.39 5.36 -13.82
N GLY A 123 5.26 6.18 -12.78
CA GLY A 123 6.27 7.19 -12.41
C GLY A 123 6.17 8.50 -13.19
N ALA A 124 5.33 8.58 -14.23
CA ALA A 124 5.09 9.83 -14.95
C ALA A 124 4.55 10.95 -14.04
N ARG A 125 4.81 12.20 -14.42
CA ARG A 125 4.20 13.38 -13.78
C ARG A 125 2.67 13.27 -13.82
N ARG A 126 2.01 14.04 -12.93
CA ARG A 126 0.55 14.05 -12.85
C ARG A 126 -0.08 14.35 -14.21
N ARG A 127 -1.05 13.52 -14.60
CA ARG A 127 -1.83 13.64 -15.84
C ARG A 127 -2.35 15.05 -16.08
N GLU A 128 -2.78 15.74 -15.02
CA GLU A 128 -3.33 17.09 -15.11
C GLU A 128 -2.29 18.14 -15.49
N VAL A 129 -1.02 17.94 -15.10
CA VAL A 129 0.08 18.85 -15.43
C VAL A 129 0.44 18.68 -16.90
N ILE A 130 0.75 17.44 -17.30
CA ILE A 130 1.11 17.10 -18.69
C ILE A 130 -0.02 17.51 -19.65
N GLY A 131 -1.29 17.22 -19.29
CA GLY A 131 -2.42 17.53 -20.15
C GLY A 131 -2.65 19.04 -20.35
N LYS A 132 -2.34 19.87 -19.35
CA LYS A 132 -2.39 21.34 -19.49
C LYS A 132 -1.24 21.88 -20.34
N GLU A 133 -0.04 21.32 -20.17
CA GLU A 133 1.14 21.69 -20.95
C GLU A 133 0.97 21.33 -22.44
N MET A 134 0.40 20.16 -22.74
CA MET A 134 0.13 19.73 -24.13
C MET A 134 -1.01 20.48 -24.80
N PHE A 135 -2.06 20.84 -24.04
CA PHE A 135 -3.28 21.45 -24.59
C PHE A 135 -3.65 22.76 -23.89
N PRO A 136 -2.77 23.78 -23.88
CA PRO A 136 -2.97 25.01 -23.10
C PRO A 136 -4.19 25.80 -23.57
N ASN A 137 -4.50 25.75 -24.87
CA ASN A 137 -5.67 26.41 -25.46
C ASN A 137 -7.00 25.80 -24.98
N LYS A 138 -7.02 24.49 -24.70
CA LYS A 138 -8.23 23.79 -24.21
C LYS A 138 -8.35 23.81 -22.69
N PHE A 139 -7.22 23.90 -21.99
CA PHE A 139 -7.14 23.93 -20.53
C PHE A 139 -6.20 25.04 -20.03
N PRO A 140 -6.64 26.31 -20.08
CA PRO A 140 -5.89 27.40 -19.47
C PRO A 140 -5.67 27.16 -17.97
N ASN A 141 -4.62 27.75 -17.39
CA ASN A 141 -4.08 27.43 -16.05
C ASN A 141 -5.13 27.25 -14.94
N LYS A 142 -6.23 28.01 -14.97
CA LYS A 142 -7.30 27.97 -13.96
C LYS A 142 -8.30 26.80 -14.12
N LEU A 143 -8.42 26.22 -15.31
CA LEU A 143 -9.36 25.12 -15.55
C LEU A 143 -8.75 23.76 -15.20
N PRO A 144 -9.51 22.82 -14.61
CA PRO A 144 -9.03 21.46 -14.40
C PRO A 144 -8.90 20.72 -15.73
N PHE A 145 -7.85 19.91 -15.84
CA PHE A 145 -7.69 19.03 -17.00
C PHE A 145 -8.78 17.96 -16.99
N ASN A 146 -9.37 17.70 -18.15
CA ASN A 146 -10.34 16.63 -18.32
C ASN A 146 -10.13 15.96 -19.67
N SER A 147 -9.58 14.74 -19.65
CA SER A 147 -9.29 13.97 -20.87
C SER A 147 -10.52 13.68 -21.74
N LYS A 148 -11.75 13.80 -21.20
CA LYS A 148 -12.99 13.65 -21.99
C LYS A 148 -13.21 14.80 -22.99
N LYS A 149 -12.52 15.93 -22.84
CA LYS A 149 -12.58 17.05 -23.78
C LYS A 149 -11.58 16.94 -24.94
N LEU A 150 -10.76 15.90 -24.93
CA LEU A 150 -9.82 15.59 -26.01
C LEU A 150 -10.52 14.76 -27.09
N ASN A 151 -10.13 14.96 -28.34
CA ASN A 151 -10.54 14.11 -29.47
C ASN A 151 -9.67 12.83 -29.52
N LYS A 152 -9.95 11.92 -30.46
CA LYS A 152 -9.25 10.62 -30.53
C LYS A 152 -7.74 10.76 -30.81
N GLU A 153 -7.35 11.71 -31.65
CA GLU A 153 -5.95 11.96 -32.00
C GLU A 153 -5.21 12.54 -30.79
N GLU A 154 -5.78 13.56 -30.14
CA GLU A 154 -5.22 14.17 -28.93
C GLU A 154 -5.11 13.19 -27.77
N ILE A 155 -6.07 12.26 -27.61
CA ILE A 155 -5.98 11.18 -26.62
C ILE A 155 -4.79 10.27 -26.93
N THR A 156 -4.54 9.99 -28.21
CA THR A 156 -3.42 9.14 -28.66
C THR A 156 -2.10 9.83 -28.34
N ASP A 157 -1.95 11.10 -28.72
CA ASP A 157 -0.76 11.90 -28.42
C ASP A 157 -0.53 12.04 -26.91
N PHE A 158 -1.60 12.30 -26.16
CA PHE A 158 -1.54 12.40 -24.71
C PHE A 158 -1.07 11.09 -24.06
N ASN A 159 -1.59 9.94 -24.50
CA ASN A 159 -1.17 8.65 -23.99
C ASN A 159 0.30 8.34 -24.35
N GLN A 160 0.73 8.73 -25.56
CA GLN A 160 2.12 8.59 -25.97
C GLN A 160 3.05 9.45 -25.09
N GLN A 161 2.66 10.69 -24.78
CA GLN A 161 3.43 11.55 -23.89
C GLN A 161 3.50 10.99 -22.46
N MET A 162 2.38 10.45 -21.94
CA MET A 162 2.39 9.77 -20.64
C MET A 162 3.36 8.59 -20.60
N ILE A 163 3.48 7.84 -21.71
CA ILE A 163 4.45 6.75 -21.86
C ILE A 163 5.88 7.28 -21.87
N VAL A 164 6.16 8.32 -22.65
CA VAL A 164 7.50 8.93 -22.73
C VAL A 164 7.97 9.49 -21.38
N GLU A 165 7.06 10.05 -20.59
CA GLU A 165 7.38 10.56 -19.25
C GLU A 165 7.42 9.47 -18.16
N SER A 166 7.09 8.23 -18.48
CA SER A 166 7.10 7.16 -17.49
C SER A 166 8.51 6.77 -17.09
N GLU A 167 8.74 6.68 -15.79
CA GLU A 167 10.04 6.29 -15.24
C GLU A 167 10.26 4.78 -15.28
N TRP A 168 9.18 4.00 -15.25
CA TRP A 168 9.25 2.55 -15.23
C TRP A 168 8.12 1.90 -16.00
N PHE A 169 8.41 0.69 -16.49
CA PHE A 169 7.51 -0.16 -17.26
C PHE A 169 7.39 -1.53 -16.59
N ILE A 170 6.20 -2.12 -16.67
CA ILE A 170 5.99 -3.50 -16.23
C ILE A 170 6.39 -4.43 -17.35
N ASP A 171 7.49 -5.16 -17.16
CA ASP A 171 7.84 -6.27 -18.03
C ASP A 171 6.89 -7.45 -17.77
N ARG A 172 5.94 -7.64 -18.68
CA ARG A 172 5.02 -8.79 -18.68
C ARG A 172 5.50 -9.94 -19.55
N LEU A 173 6.42 -9.67 -20.47
CA LEU A 173 6.81 -10.64 -21.47
C LEU A 173 7.99 -11.48 -21.01
N GLY A 174 8.67 -11.09 -19.93
CA GLY A 174 9.74 -11.87 -19.32
C GLY A 174 10.68 -12.39 -20.40
N LYS A 175 11.17 -11.50 -21.27
CA LYS A 175 12.20 -11.91 -22.22
C LYS A 175 13.42 -12.26 -21.37
N LYS A 176 13.61 -13.57 -21.17
CA LYS A 176 14.85 -14.13 -20.68
C LYS A 176 15.94 -13.71 -21.67
N ASN A 177 16.76 -12.74 -21.28
CA ASN A 177 18.08 -12.56 -21.87
C ASN A 177 19.03 -13.57 -21.23
#